data_AF-A0A1Y2MA52-F1
#
_entry.id   AF-A0A1Y2MA52-F1
#
_cell.length_a   1.000
_cell.length_b   1.000
_cell.length_c   1.000
_cell.angle_alpha   90.00
_cell.angle_beta   90.00
_cell.angle_gamma   90.00
#
_symmetry.space_group_name_H-M   'P 1'
#
loop_
_entity.id
_entity.type
_entity.pdbx_description
1 polymer ?
#
loop_
_entity_poly.entity_id
_entity_poly.type
_entity_poly.pdbx_seq_one_letter_code
_entity_poly.pdbx_strand_id
1 'polypeptide(L)'
;MSSGPSPCPLPSTVLYITISIPLLHLQCDQATMEYGKLLNLVLAPSILYLLLSLVSLALTTHYWIIGDWIVPRGVKVQTDEFNQRTQSFTFDETIVYFTENDTDATIVSGCLCLTAAVVAIIACVELRKPGLDEVLKTNKRRFWVLAVVVTTLIGAVTALVSIILHYTNKGDDAFGCTSETLMMNGKFNTNKYCTREMAACNFLPKYLIKSDKGSAALGCAEAVTVKWMQIALILLSLLILAMFSSQAWLRKKTRPTRTNAGEKQPMPVYQ
;
A
#
# COMPACT_ATOMS: atom_id res chain seq x y z
N MET A 1 0.30 -84.61 37.10
CA MET A 1 1.13 -83.43 36.78
C MET A 1 0.33 -82.59 35.80
N SER A 2 -0.65 -81.77 36.17
CA SER A 2 -0.68 -80.54 36.99
C SER A 2 0.25 -79.43 36.47
N SER A 3 -0.34 -78.51 35.69
CA SER A 3 0.18 -77.16 35.44
C SER A 3 -1.02 -76.24 35.16
N GLY A 4 -1.58 -75.67 36.24
CA GLY A 4 -2.61 -74.64 36.15
C GLY A 4 -2.01 -73.26 35.84
N PRO A 5 -2.76 -72.36 35.19
CA PRO A 5 -2.31 -71.00 34.91
C PRO A 5 -2.34 -70.10 36.15
N SER A 6 -1.26 -69.34 36.33
CA SER A 6 -1.07 -68.35 37.38
C SER A 6 -1.97 -67.12 37.21
N PRO A 7 -2.54 -66.54 38.27
CA PRO A 7 -3.27 -65.28 38.20
C PRO A 7 -2.31 -64.08 38.12
N CYS A 8 -2.58 -63.16 37.18
CA CYS A 8 -1.90 -61.87 37.08
C CYS A 8 -2.25 -60.95 38.27
N PRO A 9 -1.31 -60.18 38.82
CA PRO A 9 -1.59 -59.20 39.85
C PRO A 9 -2.29 -57.97 39.25
N LEU A 10 -3.32 -57.51 39.96
CA LEU A 10 -3.96 -56.20 39.78
C LEU A 10 -2.92 -55.08 39.97
N PRO A 11 -2.82 -54.09 39.06
CA PRO A 11 -2.14 -52.85 39.38
C PRO A 11 -3.05 -51.98 40.25
N SER A 12 -2.48 -51.57 41.37
CA SER A 12 -3.01 -50.65 42.36
C SER A 12 -3.59 -49.38 41.73
N THR A 13 -4.82 -49.08 42.11
CA THR A 13 -5.52 -47.84 41.90
C THR A 13 -4.74 -46.67 42.51
N VAL A 14 -3.93 -45.99 41.71
CA VAL A 14 -3.41 -44.66 42.06
C VAL A 14 -4.37 -43.64 41.46
N LEU A 15 -5.34 -43.23 42.29
CA LEU A 15 -6.27 -42.15 42.03
C LEU A 15 -5.51 -40.81 42.12
N TYR A 16 -4.72 -40.47 41.10
CA TYR A 16 -4.34 -39.07 40.87
C TYR A 16 -5.54 -38.38 40.23
N ILE A 17 -6.35 -37.77 41.10
CA ILE A 17 -7.38 -36.81 40.77
C ILE A 17 -6.77 -35.73 39.86
N THR A 18 -7.05 -35.84 38.55
CA THR A 18 -6.76 -34.86 37.51
C THR A 18 -7.62 -33.61 37.73
N ILE A 19 -7.13 -32.66 38.54
CA ILE A 19 -7.68 -31.29 38.62
C ILE A 19 -7.05 -30.36 37.54
N SER A 20 -6.26 -30.88 36.61
CA SER A 20 -5.57 -30.05 35.60
C SER A 20 -6.30 -29.91 34.25
N ILE A 21 -7.47 -30.53 34.07
CA ILE A 21 -8.18 -30.56 32.76
C ILE A 21 -9.02 -29.30 32.46
N PRO A 22 -9.66 -28.58 33.42
CA PRO A 22 -10.47 -27.41 33.04
C PRO A 22 -9.61 -26.20 32.63
N LEU A 23 -8.35 -26.11 33.07
CA LEU A 23 -7.49 -24.97 32.75
C LEU A 23 -6.96 -25.00 31.31
N LEU A 24 -6.66 -26.20 30.79
CA LEU A 24 -6.09 -26.35 29.44
C LEU A 24 -7.15 -26.12 28.34
N HIS A 25 -8.40 -26.50 28.60
CA HIS A 25 -9.53 -26.20 27.72
C HIS A 25 -9.81 -24.70 27.68
N LEU A 26 -9.76 -24.02 28.84
CA LEU A 26 -9.90 -22.56 28.93
C LEU A 26 -8.79 -21.80 28.17
N GLN A 27 -7.54 -22.26 28.25
CA GLN A 27 -6.41 -21.62 27.55
C GLN A 27 -6.45 -21.79 26.03
N CYS A 28 -7.00 -22.91 25.52
CA CYS A 28 -7.18 -23.11 24.07
C CYS A 28 -8.32 -22.22 23.51
N ASP A 29 -9.39 -22.04 24.28
CA ASP A 29 -10.52 -21.18 23.91
C ASP A 29 -10.19 -19.69 24.01
N GLN A 30 -9.36 -19.27 24.97
CA GLN A 30 -8.87 -17.88 25.03
C GLN A 30 -7.99 -17.52 23.83
N ALA A 31 -7.08 -18.41 23.42
CA ALA A 31 -6.20 -18.15 22.28
C ALA A 31 -7.01 -18.00 20.97
N THR A 32 -8.00 -18.86 20.74
CA THR A 32 -8.86 -18.78 19.54
C THR A 32 -9.72 -17.52 19.50
N MET A 33 -10.20 -17.04 20.66
CA MET A 33 -10.91 -15.76 20.76
C MET A 33 -10.03 -14.54 20.45
N GLU A 34 -8.76 -14.53 20.88
CA GLU A 34 -7.84 -13.43 20.59
C GLU A 34 -7.47 -13.31 19.10
N TYR A 35 -7.31 -14.45 18.40
CA TYR A 35 -7.08 -14.45 16.96
C TYR A 35 -8.24 -13.86 16.17
N GLY A 36 -9.48 -14.22 16.53
CA GLY A 36 -10.68 -13.70 15.88
C GLY A 36 -10.79 -12.17 16.02
N LYS A 37 -10.45 -11.63 17.20
CA LYS A 37 -10.46 -10.18 17.46
C LYS A 37 -9.42 -9.44 16.62
N LEU A 38 -8.19 -9.94 16.53
CA LEU A 38 -7.16 -9.36 15.68
C LEU A 38 -7.55 -9.40 14.19
N LEU A 39 -8.14 -10.50 13.73
CA LEU A 39 -8.57 -10.65 12.34
C LEU A 39 -9.76 -9.71 12.01
N ASN A 40 -10.63 -9.45 12.98
CA ASN A 40 -11.68 -8.43 12.89
C ASN A 40 -11.12 -7.02 12.82
N LEU A 41 -10.10 -6.72 13.62
CA LEU A 41 -9.43 -5.42 13.65
C LEU A 41 -8.73 -5.10 12.31
N VAL A 42 -8.17 -6.10 11.62
CA VAL A 42 -7.46 -5.93 10.32
C VAL A 42 -8.39 -5.53 9.17
N LEU A 43 -9.68 -5.85 9.25
CA LEU A 43 -10.61 -5.60 8.15
C LEU A 43 -10.81 -4.10 7.91
N ALA A 44 -10.96 -3.31 8.98
CA ALA A 44 -11.15 -1.87 8.90
C ALA A 44 -10.01 -1.13 8.17
N PRO A 45 -8.71 -1.30 8.53
CA PRO A 45 -7.62 -0.66 7.80
C PRO A 45 -7.48 -1.20 6.38
N SER A 46 -7.87 -2.44 6.10
CA SER A 46 -7.83 -2.99 4.73
C SER A 46 -8.89 -2.34 3.82
N ILE A 47 -10.10 -2.10 4.33
CA ILE A 47 -11.15 -1.35 3.61
C ILE A 47 -10.72 0.11 3.40
N LEU A 48 -10.16 0.75 4.44
CA LEU A 48 -9.66 2.11 4.32
C LEU A 48 -8.52 2.21 3.27
N TYR A 49 -7.62 1.23 3.27
CA TYR A 49 -6.52 1.15 2.30
C TYR A 49 -7.03 0.97 0.87
N LEU A 50 -8.08 0.17 0.68
CA LEU A 50 -8.77 0.02 -0.61
C LEU A 50 -9.35 1.36 -1.09
N LEU A 51 -10.13 2.04 -0.24
CA LEU A 51 -10.79 3.31 -0.59
C LEU A 51 -9.78 4.40 -0.91
N LEU A 52 -8.73 4.55 -0.10
CA LEU A 52 -7.68 5.54 -0.35
C LEU A 52 -6.88 5.24 -1.63
N SER A 53 -6.65 3.97 -1.94
CA SER A 53 -5.98 3.60 -3.20
C SER A 53 -6.85 3.96 -4.42
N LEU A 54 -8.16 3.74 -4.34
CA LEU A 54 -9.10 4.15 -5.39
C LEU A 54 -9.17 5.67 -5.55
N VAL A 55 -9.29 6.41 -4.44
CA VAL A 55 -9.32 7.87 -4.47
C VAL A 55 -8.01 8.43 -5.02
N SER A 56 -6.86 7.86 -4.63
CA SER A 56 -5.57 8.26 -5.17
C SER A 56 -5.51 8.05 -6.67
N LEU A 57 -5.91 6.89 -7.20
CA LEU A 57 -5.93 6.63 -8.64
C LEU A 57 -6.88 7.56 -9.40
N ALA A 58 -8.05 7.82 -8.84
CA ALA A 58 -9.04 8.72 -9.45
C ALA A 58 -8.50 10.15 -9.53
N LEU A 59 -7.95 10.68 -8.43
CA LEU A 59 -7.33 12.01 -8.41
C LEU A 59 -6.11 12.07 -9.33
N THR A 60 -5.27 11.03 -9.35
CA THR A 60 -4.11 10.97 -10.26
C THR A 60 -4.54 11.05 -11.72
N THR A 61 -5.55 10.29 -12.08
CA THR A 61 -6.11 10.29 -13.44
C THR A 61 -6.73 11.66 -13.77
N HIS A 62 -7.43 12.25 -12.82
CA HIS A 62 -8.12 13.52 -13.02
C HIS A 62 -7.14 14.69 -13.21
N TYR A 63 -6.13 14.84 -12.35
CA TYR A 63 -5.15 15.90 -12.51
C TYR A 63 -4.28 15.69 -13.76
N TRP A 64 -4.03 14.43 -14.15
CA TRP A 64 -3.36 14.10 -15.40
C TRP A 64 -4.17 14.61 -16.60
N ILE A 65 -5.48 14.36 -16.63
CA ILE A 65 -6.36 14.88 -17.69
C ILE A 65 -6.37 16.41 -17.70
N ILE A 66 -6.49 17.04 -16.53
CA ILE A 66 -6.50 18.51 -16.42
C ILE A 66 -5.20 19.10 -16.97
N GLY A 67 -4.05 18.59 -16.51
CA GLY A 67 -2.74 19.08 -16.92
C GLY A 67 -2.51 18.89 -18.41
N ASP A 68 -2.85 17.72 -18.95
CA ASP A 68 -2.49 17.36 -20.31
C ASP A 68 -3.44 17.91 -21.38
N TRP A 69 -4.75 18.01 -21.08
CA TRP A 69 -5.79 18.30 -22.08
C TRP A 69 -6.53 19.62 -21.85
N ILE A 70 -6.65 20.08 -20.60
CA ILE A 70 -7.47 21.25 -20.27
C ILE A 70 -6.60 22.51 -20.13
N VAL A 71 -5.47 22.42 -19.43
CA VAL A 71 -4.60 23.58 -19.20
C VAL A 71 -3.68 23.79 -20.40
N PRO A 72 -3.64 24.99 -21.00
CA PRO A 72 -2.77 25.23 -22.16
C PRO A 72 -1.30 25.20 -21.73
N ARG A 73 -0.50 24.46 -22.51
CA ARG A 73 0.94 24.26 -22.25
C ARG A 73 1.82 25.38 -22.81
N GLY A 74 1.34 26.09 -23.83
CA GLY A 74 2.05 27.21 -24.44
C GLY A 74 1.67 28.53 -23.78
N VAL A 75 2.65 29.23 -23.22
CA VAL A 75 2.47 30.54 -22.57
C VAL A 75 3.47 31.55 -23.13
N LYS A 76 3.09 32.83 -23.12
CA LYS A 76 3.98 33.93 -23.52
C LYS A 76 4.63 34.51 -22.28
N VAL A 77 5.96 34.41 -22.19
CA VAL A 77 6.76 34.94 -21.08
C VAL A 77 7.41 36.24 -21.55
N GLN A 78 7.21 37.31 -20.80
CA GLN A 78 7.89 38.58 -21.06
C GLN A 78 9.37 38.42 -20.71
N THR A 79 10.25 38.72 -21.66
CA THR A 79 11.70 38.73 -21.44
C THR A 79 12.17 40.10 -20.96
N ASP A 80 13.35 40.16 -20.34
CA ASP A 80 13.96 41.43 -19.92
C ASP A 80 14.47 42.28 -21.10
N GLU A 81 14.49 41.72 -22.32
CA GLU A 81 14.87 42.43 -23.53
C GLU A 81 13.78 43.44 -23.96
N PHE A 82 14.16 44.71 -24.05
CA PHE A 82 13.31 45.78 -24.52
C PHE A 82 13.63 46.14 -25.98
N ASN A 83 12.66 45.98 -26.87
CA ASN A 83 12.84 46.31 -28.28
C ASN A 83 12.57 47.81 -28.51
N GLN A 84 13.64 48.57 -28.71
CA GLN A 84 13.56 50.02 -28.94
C GLN A 84 12.76 50.40 -30.19
N ARG A 85 12.67 49.52 -31.21
CA ARG A 85 11.95 49.81 -32.46
C ARG A 85 10.44 49.71 -32.28
N THR A 86 9.97 48.68 -31.56
CA THR A 86 8.54 48.48 -31.28
C THR A 86 8.09 49.16 -30.00
N GLN A 87 9.01 49.74 -29.22
CA GLN A 87 8.75 50.36 -27.91
C GLN A 87 8.01 49.40 -26.95
N SER A 88 8.38 48.13 -27.00
CA SER A 88 7.73 47.06 -26.23
C SER A 88 8.76 46.02 -25.78
N PHE A 89 8.48 45.35 -24.66
CA PHE A 89 9.24 44.17 -24.27
C PHE A 89 8.99 43.03 -25.25
N THR A 90 10.02 42.23 -25.51
CA THR A 90 9.86 41.00 -26.29
C THR A 90 9.21 39.91 -25.46
N PHE A 91 8.47 39.04 -26.15
CA PHE A 91 7.83 37.89 -25.55
C PHE A 91 8.47 36.64 -26.13
N ASP A 92 8.89 35.75 -25.24
CA ASP A 92 9.32 34.41 -25.57
C ASP A 92 8.13 33.45 -25.52
N GLU A 93 8.03 32.58 -26.52
CA GLU A 93 7.01 31.54 -26.58
C GLU A 93 7.53 30.33 -25.82
N THR A 94 7.03 30.16 -24.59
CA THR A 94 7.46 29.08 -23.71
C THR A 94 6.46 27.93 -23.77
N ILE A 95 6.95 26.71 -24.01
CA ILE A 95 6.14 25.49 -23.98
C ILE A 95 6.50 24.66 -22.75
N VAL A 96 5.49 24.28 -21.97
CA VAL A 96 5.65 23.40 -20.82
C VAL A 96 5.45 21.95 -21.22
N TYR A 97 6.50 21.15 -21.05
CA TYR A 97 6.50 19.71 -21.19
C TYR A 97 6.43 19.07 -19.80
N PHE A 98 5.52 18.12 -19.62
CA PHE A 98 5.42 17.38 -18.37
C PHE A 98 6.38 16.20 -18.37
N THR A 99 7.14 16.04 -17.30
CA THR A 99 7.85 14.78 -17.05
C THR A 99 6.83 13.72 -16.62
N GLU A 100 6.96 12.50 -17.15
CA GLU A 100 5.97 11.44 -16.96
C GLU A 100 6.34 10.49 -15.81
N ASN A 101 7.64 10.39 -15.50
CA ASN A 101 8.19 9.45 -14.52
C ASN A 101 7.50 9.50 -13.14
N ASP A 102 7.18 10.70 -12.64
CA ASP A 102 6.52 10.87 -11.34
C ASP A 102 5.06 10.40 -11.37
N THR A 103 4.35 10.75 -12.44
CA THR A 103 2.94 10.45 -12.64
C THR A 103 2.74 8.96 -12.89
N ASP A 104 3.57 8.35 -13.74
CA ASP A 104 3.55 6.91 -14.02
C ASP A 104 3.85 6.10 -12.75
N ALA A 105 4.87 6.49 -11.99
CA ALA A 105 5.18 5.83 -10.72
C ALA A 105 4.02 5.93 -9.72
N THR A 106 3.30 7.06 -9.72
CA THR A 106 2.14 7.28 -8.86
C THR A 106 0.95 6.41 -9.27
N ILE A 107 0.67 6.27 -10.57
CA ILE A 107 -0.37 5.37 -11.10
C ILE A 107 -0.02 3.92 -10.76
N VAL A 108 1.21 3.48 -11.02
CA VAL A 108 1.68 2.12 -10.72
C VAL A 108 1.57 1.84 -9.21
N SER A 109 2.01 2.77 -8.37
CA SER A 109 1.87 2.69 -6.92
C SER A 109 0.39 2.52 -6.50
N GLY A 110 -0.51 3.34 -7.05
CA GLY A 110 -1.93 3.27 -6.76
C GLY A 110 -2.53 1.90 -7.12
N CYS A 111 -2.20 1.36 -8.29
CA CYS A 111 -2.66 0.04 -8.75
C CYS A 111 -2.14 -1.10 -7.86
N LEU A 112 -0.87 -1.04 -7.45
CA LEU A 112 -0.27 -2.05 -6.58
C LEU A 112 -0.81 -1.98 -5.16
N CYS A 113 -1.00 -0.77 -4.61
CA CYS A 113 -1.65 -0.58 -3.32
C CYS A 113 -3.10 -1.08 -3.32
N LEU A 114 -3.85 -0.81 -4.40
CA LEU A 114 -5.20 -1.32 -4.58
C LEU A 114 -5.22 -2.85 -4.60
N THR A 115 -4.30 -3.47 -5.34
CA THR A 115 -4.17 -4.92 -5.41
C THR A 115 -3.83 -5.51 -4.04
N ALA A 116 -2.90 -4.90 -3.31
CA ALA A 116 -2.54 -5.31 -1.95
C ALA A 116 -3.72 -5.22 -0.99
N ALA A 117 -4.54 -4.17 -1.07
CA ALA A 117 -5.75 -4.03 -0.28
C ALA A 117 -6.79 -5.12 -0.57
N VAL A 118 -7.04 -5.44 -1.85
CA VAL A 118 -7.92 -6.54 -2.25
C VAL A 118 -7.41 -7.88 -1.73
N VAL A 119 -6.12 -8.16 -1.89
CA VAL A 119 -5.49 -9.39 -1.39
C VAL A 119 -5.60 -9.48 0.13
N ALA A 120 -5.41 -8.38 0.86
CA ALA A 120 -5.58 -8.33 2.31
C ALA A 120 -7.01 -8.64 2.76
N ILE A 121 -8.03 -8.12 2.05
CA ILE A 121 -9.44 -8.42 2.33
C ILE A 121 -9.74 -9.90 2.07
N ILE A 122 -9.32 -10.45 0.92
CA ILE A 122 -9.54 -11.86 0.58
C ILE A 122 -8.83 -12.76 1.60
N ALA A 123 -7.57 -12.46 1.93
CA ALA A 123 -6.81 -13.19 2.93
C ALA A 123 -7.51 -13.15 4.30
N CYS A 124 -8.05 -11.99 4.70
CA CYS A 124 -8.80 -11.86 5.94
C CYS A 124 -10.03 -12.78 5.96
N VAL A 125 -10.80 -12.84 4.86
CA VAL A 125 -11.97 -13.74 4.74
C VAL A 125 -11.55 -15.21 4.73
N GLU A 126 -10.53 -15.59 3.95
CA GLU A 126 -10.07 -16.97 3.86
C GLU A 126 -9.46 -17.47 5.17
N LEU A 127 -8.73 -16.61 5.90
CA LEU A 127 -8.11 -16.95 7.19
C LEU A 127 -9.11 -17.10 8.33
N ARG A 128 -10.35 -16.61 8.18
CA ARG A 128 -11.46 -16.78 9.13
C ARG A 128 -12.20 -18.11 8.99
N LYS A 129 -12.04 -18.82 7.88
CA LYS A 129 -12.78 -20.06 7.64
C LYS A 129 -12.47 -21.10 8.73
N PRO A 130 -13.49 -21.74 9.33
CA PRO A 130 -13.27 -22.77 10.34
C PRO A 130 -12.47 -23.95 9.76
N GLY A 131 -11.66 -24.59 10.60
CA GLY A 131 -10.82 -25.73 10.18
C GLY A 131 -9.55 -25.36 9.41
N LEU A 132 -9.24 -24.07 9.19
CA LEU A 132 -7.99 -23.68 8.52
C LEU A 132 -6.72 -23.91 9.40
N ASP A 133 -6.90 -24.20 10.68
CA ASP A 133 -5.80 -24.54 11.59
C ASP A 133 -5.41 -26.03 11.54
N GLU A 134 -6.13 -26.84 10.78
CA GLU A 134 -5.76 -28.23 10.48
C GLU A 134 -4.38 -28.31 9.82
N VAL A 135 -3.60 -29.33 10.19
CA VAL A 135 -2.24 -29.54 9.66
C VAL A 135 -2.23 -29.61 8.14
N LEU A 136 -3.23 -30.28 7.54
CA LEU A 136 -3.39 -30.46 6.09
C LEU A 136 -3.54 -29.13 5.33
N LYS A 137 -4.05 -28.08 5.98
CA LYS A 137 -4.29 -26.75 5.36
C LYS A 137 -3.17 -25.74 5.65
N THR A 138 -2.05 -26.17 6.22
CA THR A 138 -0.92 -25.29 6.58
C THR A 138 -0.38 -24.51 5.38
N ASN A 139 -0.29 -25.12 4.20
CA ASN A 139 0.23 -24.47 3.00
C ASN A 139 -0.68 -23.33 2.52
N LYS A 140 -2.01 -23.53 2.53
CA LYS A 140 -2.98 -22.50 2.16
C LYS A 140 -2.91 -21.28 3.09
N ARG A 141 -2.76 -21.51 4.40
CA ARG A 141 -2.57 -20.44 5.38
C ARG A 141 -1.28 -19.64 5.12
N ARG A 142 -0.17 -20.34 4.89
CA ARG A 142 1.13 -19.69 4.59
C ARG A 142 1.05 -18.87 3.31
N PHE A 143 0.41 -19.40 2.28
CA PHE A 143 0.20 -18.70 1.02
C PHE A 143 -0.49 -17.35 1.24
N TRP A 144 -1.63 -17.31 1.93
CA TRP A 144 -2.37 -16.06 2.14
C TRP A 144 -1.59 -15.04 2.96
N VAL A 145 -0.94 -15.46 4.04
CA VAL A 145 -0.11 -14.55 4.85
C VAL A 145 1.07 -14.01 4.02
N LEU A 146 1.76 -14.87 3.27
CA LEU A 146 2.89 -14.47 2.43
C LEU A 146 2.44 -13.54 1.30
N ALA A 147 1.31 -13.82 0.66
CA ALA A 147 0.73 -13.00 -0.40
C ALA A 147 0.45 -11.58 0.10
N VAL A 148 -0.15 -11.43 1.29
CA VAL A 148 -0.38 -10.11 1.89
C VAL A 148 0.95 -9.41 2.19
N VAL A 149 1.90 -10.08 2.85
CA VAL A 149 3.19 -9.48 3.21
C VAL A 149 3.96 -8.99 1.96
N VAL A 150 3.99 -9.80 0.90
CA VAL A 150 4.69 -9.44 -0.34
C VAL A 150 3.99 -8.29 -1.05
N THR A 151 2.67 -8.35 -1.20
CA THR A 151 1.91 -7.31 -1.93
C THR A 151 1.91 -5.97 -1.20
N THR A 152 1.77 -5.94 0.13
CA THR A 152 1.87 -4.71 0.91
C THR A 152 3.30 -4.14 0.87
N LEU A 153 4.32 -4.98 1.01
CA LEU A 153 5.71 -4.52 0.90
C LEU A 153 6.00 -3.89 -0.46
N ILE A 154 5.57 -4.54 -1.55
CA ILE A 154 5.71 -3.99 -2.91
C ILE A 154 4.98 -2.65 -3.02
N GLY A 155 3.72 -2.57 -2.58
CA GLY A 155 2.94 -1.33 -2.61
C GLY A 155 3.61 -0.18 -1.82
N ALA A 156 4.17 -0.48 -0.65
CA ALA A 156 4.89 0.50 0.18
C ALA A 156 6.16 1.01 -0.51
N VAL A 157 6.93 0.10 -1.13
CA VAL A 157 8.15 0.46 -1.87
C VAL A 157 7.81 1.31 -3.10
N THR A 158 6.78 0.94 -3.88
CA THR A 158 6.40 1.72 -5.06
C THR A 158 5.82 3.10 -4.71
N ALA A 159 5.07 3.21 -3.61
CA ALA A 159 4.62 4.51 -3.10
C ALA A 159 5.79 5.39 -2.65
N LEU A 160 6.81 4.80 -2.02
CA LEU A 160 8.03 5.51 -1.66
C LEU A 160 8.80 5.97 -2.92
N VAL A 161 8.91 5.13 -3.95
CA VAL A 161 9.56 5.48 -5.23
C VAL A 161 8.83 6.65 -5.91
N SER A 162 7.49 6.65 -5.92
CA SER A 162 6.68 7.77 -6.41
C SER A 162 7.03 9.09 -5.70
N ILE A 163 7.12 9.07 -4.36
CA ILE A 163 7.53 10.26 -3.58
C ILE A 163 8.97 10.68 -3.91
N ILE A 164 9.91 9.74 -4.00
CA ILE A 164 11.30 10.07 -4.33
C ILE A 164 11.38 10.74 -5.71
N LEU A 165 10.74 10.14 -6.73
CA LEU A 165 10.71 10.67 -8.08
C LEU A 165 10.10 12.07 -8.15
N HIS A 166 9.07 12.34 -7.34
CA HIS A 166 8.48 13.67 -7.22
C HIS A 166 9.50 14.75 -6.85
N TYR A 167 10.42 14.43 -5.93
CA TYR A 167 11.44 15.38 -5.48
C TYR A 167 12.70 15.37 -6.35
N THR A 168 13.09 14.22 -6.91
CA THR A 168 14.30 14.12 -7.73
C THR A 168 14.10 14.63 -9.15
N ASN A 169 12.88 14.62 -9.68
CA ASN A 169 12.57 15.17 -11.00
C ASN A 169 12.30 16.69 -10.97
N LYS A 170 12.48 17.34 -9.81
CA LYS A 170 12.39 18.80 -9.72
C LYS A 170 13.61 19.42 -10.40
N GLY A 171 13.36 20.33 -11.33
CA GLY A 171 14.42 21.07 -12.00
C GLY A 171 15.04 22.16 -11.12
N ASP A 172 16.10 22.75 -11.64
CA ASP A 172 16.98 23.72 -10.98
C ASP A 172 16.51 25.17 -11.09
N ASP A 173 15.53 25.47 -11.95
CA ASP A 173 15.03 26.83 -12.10
C ASP A 173 14.18 27.30 -10.89
N ALA A 174 13.87 28.60 -10.87
CA ALA A 174 13.11 29.24 -9.80
C ALA A 174 11.67 28.68 -9.61
N PHE A 175 11.16 27.91 -10.57
CA PHE A 175 9.85 27.29 -10.55
C PHE A 175 9.90 25.78 -10.28
N GLY A 176 11.10 25.18 -10.24
CA GLY A 176 11.31 23.74 -10.10
C GLY A 176 11.24 22.97 -11.42
N CYS A 177 11.53 23.62 -12.54
CA CYS A 177 11.58 23.06 -13.89
C CYS A 177 12.99 23.13 -14.47
N THR A 178 13.27 22.33 -15.49
CA THR A 178 14.49 22.41 -16.30
C THR A 178 14.15 23.16 -17.58
N SER A 179 14.97 24.14 -17.97
CA SER A 179 14.70 24.98 -19.15
C SER A 179 15.72 24.71 -20.25
N GLU A 180 15.25 24.51 -21.47
CA GLU A 180 16.08 24.38 -22.67
C GLU A 180 15.59 25.38 -23.72
N THR A 181 16.50 26.21 -24.22
CA THR A 181 16.21 27.14 -25.33
C THR A 181 16.55 26.47 -26.66
N LEU A 182 15.55 26.28 -27.50
CA LEU A 182 15.71 25.66 -28.82
C LEU A 182 15.27 26.63 -29.91
N MET A 183 16.02 26.66 -31.01
CA MET A 183 15.64 27.46 -32.18
C MET A 183 14.66 26.66 -33.04
N MET A 184 13.39 27.08 -33.11
CA MET A 184 12.37 26.49 -33.98
C MET A 184 11.87 27.53 -34.98
N ASN A 185 11.89 27.20 -36.27
CA ASN A 185 11.48 28.11 -37.36
C ASN A 185 12.16 29.50 -37.33
N GLY A 186 13.44 29.56 -36.93
CA GLY A 186 14.21 30.80 -36.88
C GLY A 186 13.86 31.72 -35.71
N LYS A 187 13.04 31.25 -34.75
CA LYS A 187 12.79 31.92 -33.47
C LYS A 187 13.31 31.05 -32.33
N PHE A 188 13.83 31.67 -31.29
CA PHE A 188 14.15 30.97 -30.05
C PHE A 188 12.86 30.76 -29.26
N ASN A 189 12.57 29.51 -28.90
CA ASN A 189 11.49 29.14 -28.01
C ASN A 189 12.09 28.46 -26.79
N THR A 190 11.61 28.80 -25.60
CA THR A 190 12.01 28.10 -24.37
C THR A 190 11.10 26.91 -24.10
N ASN A 191 11.66 25.71 -24.02
CA ASN A 191 10.97 24.52 -23.56
C ASN A 191 11.26 24.33 -22.07
N LYS A 192 10.21 24.24 -21.25
CA LYS A 192 10.32 23.94 -19.82
C LYS A 192 9.85 22.54 -19.53
N TYR A 193 10.71 21.71 -18.95
CA TYR A 193 10.37 20.37 -18.48
C TYR A 193 10.10 20.42 -16.98
N CYS A 194 8.86 20.17 -16.61
CA CYS A 194 8.38 20.30 -15.22
C CYS A 194 7.64 19.02 -14.82
N THR A 195 7.66 18.67 -13.54
CA THR A 195 6.60 17.79 -13.02
C THR A 195 5.25 18.51 -13.10
N ARG A 196 4.15 17.76 -13.17
CA ARG A 196 2.79 18.33 -13.26
C ARG A 196 2.48 19.24 -12.08
N GLU A 197 2.94 18.89 -10.87
CA GLU A 197 2.81 19.75 -9.68
C GLU A 197 3.57 21.07 -9.86
N MET A 198 4.86 21.05 -10.24
CA MET A 198 5.66 22.27 -10.33
C MET A 198 5.12 23.20 -11.42
N ALA A 199 4.70 22.65 -12.55
CA ALA A 199 4.06 23.43 -13.61
C ALA A 199 2.75 24.08 -13.13
N ALA A 200 1.82 23.29 -12.57
CA ALA A 200 0.50 23.77 -12.17
C ALA A 200 0.54 24.71 -10.96
N CYS A 201 1.45 24.47 -10.00
CA CYS A 201 1.52 25.24 -8.76
C CYS A 201 2.42 26.48 -8.86
N ASN A 202 3.56 26.41 -9.57
CA ASN A 202 4.58 27.47 -9.51
C ASN A 202 4.66 28.30 -10.80
N PHE A 203 4.63 27.64 -11.95
CA PHE A 203 4.90 28.28 -13.24
C PHE A 203 3.63 28.84 -13.89
N LEU A 204 2.67 27.97 -14.24
CA LEU A 204 1.49 28.31 -15.03
C LEU A 204 0.60 29.42 -14.41
N PRO A 205 0.36 29.49 -13.09
CA PRO A 205 -0.50 30.53 -12.50
C PRO A 205 -0.03 31.97 -12.77
N LYS A 206 1.26 32.16 -13.06
CA LYS A 206 1.86 33.47 -13.34
C LYS A 206 1.63 33.93 -14.79
N TYR A 207 1.58 33.00 -15.73
CA TYR A 207 1.59 33.29 -17.17
C TYR A 207 0.26 32.96 -17.89
N LEU A 208 -0.64 32.19 -17.24
CA LEU A 208 -1.95 31.89 -17.79
C LEU A 208 -2.91 33.08 -17.79
N ILE A 209 -3.85 33.08 -18.73
CA ILE A 209 -5.01 33.98 -18.73
C ILE A 209 -5.98 33.63 -17.60
N LYS A 210 -6.80 34.59 -17.15
CA LYS A 210 -7.67 34.44 -15.97
C LYS A 210 -8.62 33.22 -16.05
N SER A 211 -9.10 32.85 -17.24
CA SER A 211 -9.99 31.69 -17.43
C SER A 211 -9.33 30.36 -17.05
N ASP A 212 -8.03 30.22 -17.31
CA ASP A 212 -7.34 28.92 -17.23
C ASP A 212 -6.65 28.73 -15.88
N LYS A 213 -6.46 29.83 -15.12
CA LYS A 213 -5.90 29.80 -13.77
C LYS A 213 -6.68 28.91 -12.82
N GLY A 214 -8.01 28.84 -12.98
CA GLY A 214 -8.87 27.98 -12.16
C GLY A 214 -8.53 26.50 -12.34
N SER A 215 -8.41 26.05 -13.59
CA SER A 215 -8.04 24.68 -13.93
C SER A 215 -6.63 24.33 -13.45
N ALA A 216 -5.67 25.24 -13.61
CA ALA A 216 -4.31 25.04 -13.10
C ALA A 216 -4.26 24.96 -11.56
N ALA A 217 -5.03 25.79 -10.85
CA ALA A 217 -5.13 25.74 -9.40
C ALA A 217 -5.76 24.44 -8.91
N LEU A 218 -6.78 23.93 -9.61
CA LEU A 218 -7.39 22.63 -9.31
C LEU A 218 -6.38 21.50 -9.51
N GLY A 219 -5.69 21.46 -10.65
CA GLY A 219 -4.64 20.47 -10.91
C GLY A 219 -3.51 20.51 -9.89
N CYS A 220 -3.11 21.70 -9.44
CA CYS A 220 -2.14 21.87 -8.36
C CYS A 220 -2.63 21.26 -7.04
N ALA A 221 -3.87 21.59 -6.63
CA ALA A 221 -4.43 21.07 -5.38
C ALA A 221 -4.52 19.54 -5.39
N GLU A 222 -4.95 18.95 -6.52
CA GLU A 222 -5.03 17.50 -6.69
C GLU A 222 -3.65 16.82 -6.68
N ALA A 223 -2.68 17.37 -7.41
CA ALA A 223 -1.32 16.83 -7.42
C ALA A 223 -0.68 16.83 -6.01
N VAL A 224 -0.81 17.95 -5.28
CA VAL A 224 -0.35 18.05 -3.89
C VAL A 224 -1.07 17.04 -3.00
N THR A 225 -2.39 16.89 -3.15
CA THR A 225 -3.18 15.93 -2.37
C THR A 225 -2.73 14.49 -2.60
N VAL A 226 -2.53 14.10 -3.87
CA VAL A 226 -2.07 12.76 -4.23
C VAL A 226 -0.71 12.44 -3.61
N LYS A 227 0.22 13.40 -3.58
CA LYS A 227 1.51 13.23 -2.92
C LYS A 227 1.37 12.89 -1.43
N TRP A 228 0.51 13.60 -0.71
CA TRP A 228 0.24 13.30 0.70
C TRP A 228 -0.50 11.97 0.88
N MET A 229 -1.37 11.59 -0.07
CA MET A 229 -2.00 10.27 -0.07
C MET A 229 -0.98 9.14 -0.20
N GLN A 230 0.10 9.30 -0.97
CA GLN A 230 1.16 8.26 -1.03
C GLN A 230 1.76 7.96 0.35
N ILE A 231 1.95 8.98 1.20
CA ILE A 231 2.41 8.78 2.58
C ILE A 231 1.38 7.99 3.39
N ALA A 232 0.10 8.31 3.26
CA ALA A 232 -0.97 7.57 3.94
C ALA A 232 -1.04 6.10 3.48
N LEU A 233 -0.85 5.84 2.18
CA LEU A 233 -0.79 4.50 1.61
C LEU A 233 0.40 3.69 2.14
N ILE A 234 1.58 4.31 2.29
CA ILE A 234 2.76 3.69 2.91
C ILE A 234 2.42 3.26 4.35
N LEU A 235 1.87 4.18 5.15
CA LEU A 235 1.54 3.91 6.56
C LEU A 235 0.51 2.78 6.70
N LEU A 236 -0.54 2.79 5.88
CA LEU A 236 -1.55 1.72 5.88
C LEU A 236 -0.99 0.38 5.42
N SER A 237 -0.13 0.39 4.41
CA SER A 237 0.55 -0.81 3.94
C SER A 237 1.42 -1.44 5.03
N LEU A 238 2.22 -0.63 5.72
CA LEU A 238 3.05 -1.07 6.85
C LEU A 238 2.21 -1.55 8.03
N LEU A 239 1.08 -0.88 8.33
CA LEU A 239 0.15 -1.31 9.36
C LEU A 239 -0.42 -2.70 9.06
N ILE A 240 -0.93 -2.93 7.85
CA ILE A 240 -1.48 -4.22 7.42
C ILE A 240 -0.39 -5.29 7.46
N LEU A 241 0.81 -4.98 6.95
CA LEU A 241 1.98 -5.87 7.00
C LEU A 241 2.29 -6.26 8.45
N ALA A 242 2.34 -5.31 9.38
CA ALA A 242 2.61 -5.55 10.78
C ALA A 242 1.54 -6.45 11.40
N MET A 243 0.25 -6.18 11.18
CA MET A 243 -0.83 -6.97 11.75
C MET A 243 -0.82 -8.42 11.26
N PHE A 244 -0.65 -8.66 9.96
CA PHE A 244 -0.55 -10.03 9.41
C PHE A 244 0.73 -10.74 9.88
N SER A 245 1.84 -10.02 10.00
CA SER A 245 3.10 -10.55 10.53
C SER A 245 2.98 -10.96 12.00
N SER A 246 2.35 -10.12 12.83
CA SER A 246 2.06 -10.42 14.24
C SER A 246 1.16 -11.66 14.37
N GLN A 247 0.12 -11.78 13.53
CA GLN A 247 -0.72 -12.98 13.52
C GLN A 247 0.07 -14.24 13.15
N ALA A 248 0.95 -14.15 12.14
CA ALA A 248 1.81 -15.27 11.75
C ALA A 248 2.74 -15.69 12.89
N TRP A 249 3.31 -14.71 13.60
CA TRP A 249 4.20 -14.93 14.73
C TRP A 249 3.49 -15.57 15.93
N LEU A 250 2.33 -15.05 16.33
CA LEU A 250 1.53 -15.61 17.43
C LEU A 250 1.11 -17.07 17.15
N ARG A 251 0.72 -17.38 15.91
CA ARG A 251 0.39 -18.76 15.49
C ARG A 251 1.62 -19.69 15.55
N LYS A 252 2.83 -19.18 15.28
CA LYS A 252 4.06 -19.97 15.42
C LYS A 252 4.32 -20.32 16.89
N LYS A 253 4.08 -19.39 17.81
CA LYS A 253 4.33 -19.56 19.25
C LYS A 253 3.36 -20.55 19.92
N THR A 254 2.12 -20.64 19.45
CA THR A 254 1.08 -21.52 20.03
C THR A 254 1.10 -22.96 19.52
N ARG A 255 1.91 -23.27 18.49
CA ARG A 255 2.04 -24.61 17.91
C ARG A 255 2.58 -25.69 18.87
N PRO A 256 3.69 -25.50 19.62
CA PRO A 256 4.26 -26.55 20.47
C PRO A 256 3.32 -26.99 21.60
N THR A 257 2.50 -26.08 22.13
CA THR A 257 1.54 -26.37 23.19
C THR A 257 0.41 -27.31 22.72
N ARG A 258 0.05 -27.26 21.43
CA ARG A 258 -1.02 -28.09 20.83
C ARG A 258 -0.55 -29.50 20.47
N THR A 259 0.67 -29.64 19.95
CA THR A 259 1.23 -30.97 19.62
C THR A 259 1.47 -31.81 20.88
N ASN A 260 1.94 -31.18 21.96
CA ASN A 260 2.19 -31.89 23.23
C ASN A 260 0.89 -32.26 23.98
N ALA A 261 -0.23 -31.57 23.70
CA ALA A 261 -1.54 -31.91 24.25
C ALA A 261 -2.18 -33.09 23.49
N GLY A 262 -1.97 -33.20 22.17
CA GLY A 262 -2.49 -34.29 21.36
C GLY A 262 -1.81 -35.64 21.62
N GLU A 263 -0.52 -35.64 21.94
CA GLU A 263 0.23 -36.87 22.27
C GLU A 263 -0.24 -37.53 23.58
N LYS A 264 -0.89 -36.78 24.48
CA LYS A 264 -1.41 -37.28 25.75
C LYS A 264 -2.83 -37.83 25.68
N GLN A 265 -3.50 -37.78 24.53
CA GLN A 265 -4.82 -38.39 24.36
C GLN A 265 -4.65 -39.80 23.75
N PRO A 266 -4.86 -40.88 24.52
CA PRO A 266 -4.80 -42.23 23.98
C PRO A 266 -5.86 -42.38 22.88
N MET A 267 -5.46 -42.85 21.71
CA MET A 267 -6.41 -43.12 20.64
C MET A 267 -7.41 -44.18 21.11
N PRO A 268 -8.73 -43.98 20.92
CA PRO A 268 -9.71 -45.01 21.23
C PRO A 268 -9.40 -46.23 20.35
N VAL A 269 -9.00 -47.32 21.00
CA VAL A 269 -8.87 -48.62 20.35
C VAL A 269 -10.29 -49.05 20.00
N TYR A 270 -10.64 -48.97 18.71
CA TYR A 270 -11.86 -49.61 18.23
C TYR A 270 -11.68 -51.13 18.36
N GLN A 271 -12.42 -51.73 19.29
CA GLN A 271 -12.63 -53.19 19.35
C GLN A 271 -13.76 -53.59 18.41
#